data_AF-A0A382B7T3-F1
#
_entry.id   AF-A0A382B7T3-F1
#
_cell.length_a   1.000
_cell.length_b   1.000
_cell.length_c   1.000
_cell.angle_alpha   90.00
_cell.angle_beta   90.00
_cell.angle_gamma   90.00
#
_symmetry.space_group_name_H-M   'P 1'
#
loop_
_entity.id
_entity.type
_entity.pdbx_description
1 polymer ?
#
loop_
_entity_poly.entity_id
_entity_poly.type
_entity_poly.pdbx_seq_one_letter_code
_entity_poly.pdbx_strand_id
1 'polypeptide(L)' 'MIIWGGISQNSYLDTGGKYNPSADVWTSISNQQAPESRGGHTAVWTGNEMIIWGG' A
#
# COMPACT_ATOMS: atom_id res chain seq x y z
N MET A 1 -3.99 9.45 -3.32
CA MET A 1 -4.43 8.06 -3.07
C MET A 1 -3.22 7.24 -2.62
N ILE A 2 -3.39 6.32 -1.68
CA ILE A 2 -2.33 5.39 -1.26
C ILE A 2 -2.86 3.97 -1.47
N ILE A 3 -2.04 3.10 -2.05
CA ILE A 3 -2.32 1.67 -2.22
C ILE A 3 -1.11 0.92 -1.66
N TRP A 4 -1.36 -0.17 -0.95
CA TRP A 4 -0.32 -1.04 -0.45
C TRP A 4 -0.83 -2.48 -0.40
N GLY A 5 0.06 -3.44 -0.66
CA GLY A 5 -0.26 -4.87 -0.70
C GLY A 5 -1.15 -5.26 -1.89
N GLY A 6 -1.86 -6.39 -1.74
CA GLY A 6 -2.74 -6.93 -2.76
C GLY A 6 -2.32 -8.32 -3.25
N ILE A 7 -3.03 -8.81 -4.25
CA ILE A 7 -2.85 -10.15 -4.82
C ILE A 7 -2.54 -9.99 -6.31
N SER A 8 -1.36 -10.43 -6.73
CA SER A 8 -1.03 -10.65 -8.14
C SER A 8 -1.47 -12.06 -8.56
N GLN A 9 -1.29 -12.43 -9.84
CA GLN A 9 -1.71 -13.75 -10.34
C GLN A 9 -1.16 -14.92 -9.50
N ASN A 10 0.05 -14.78 -8.95
CA ASN A 10 0.76 -15.89 -8.30
C ASN A 10 1.24 -15.56 -6.87
N SER A 11 1.05 -14.35 -6.36
CA SER A 11 1.63 -13.94 -5.08
C SER A 11 0.88 -12.81 -4.40
N TYR A 12 0.99 -12.76 -3.08
CA TYR A 12 0.71 -11.56 -2.31
C TYR A 12 1.81 -10.52 -2.51
N LEU A 13 1.45 -9.25 -2.40
CA LEU A 13 2.34 -8.11 -2.55
C LEU A 13 2.61 -7.46 -1.18
N ASP A 14 3.82 -6.93 -1.02
CA ASP A 14 4.29 -6.08 0.08
C ASP A 14 4.67 -4.67 -0.41
N THR A 15 4.40 -4.37 -1.68
CA THR A 15 4.70 -3.10 -2.33
C THR A 15 3.51 -2.15 -2.26
N GLY A 16 3.78 -0.86 -2.41
CA GLY A 16 2.75 0.17 -2.42
C GLY A 16 3.14 1.40 -3.21
N GLY A 17 2.15 2.23 -3.48
CA GLY A 17 2.29 3.47 -4.23
C GLY A 17 1.46 4.58 -3.62
N LYS A 18 1.98 5.81 -3.73
CA LYS A 18 1.27 7.05 -3.43
C LYS A 18 1.05 7.83 -4.71
N TYR A 19 -0.21 8.08 -5.05
CA TYR A 19 -0.59 8.89 -6.20
C TYR A 19 -0.61 10.37 -5.82
N ASN A 20 0.11 11.18 -6.58
CA ASN A 20 0.05 12.62 -6.58
C ASN A 20 -0.83 13.12 -7.76
N PRO A 21 -2.06 13.59 -7.49
CA PRO A 21 -2.97 14.03 -8.55
C PRO A 21 -2.56 15.34 -9.24
N SER A 22 -1.76 16.21 -8.60
CA SER A 22 -1.36 17.48 -9.23
C SER A 22 -0.32 17.29 -10.34
N ALA A 23 0.43 16.19 -10.27
CA ALA A 23 1.46 15.84 -11.24
C ALA A 23 1.08 14.60 -12.07
N ASP A 24 -0.04 13.96 -11.76
CA ASP A 24 -0.46 12.68 -12.33
C ASP A 24 0.61 11.58 -12.27
N VAL A 25 1.27 11.45 -11.12
CA VAL A 25 2.40 10.52 -10.94
C VAL A 25 2.20 9.64 -9.71
N TRP A 26 2.60 8.38 -9.83
CA TRP A 26 2.75 7.45 -8.73
C TRP A 26 4.19 7.44 -8.22
N THR A 27 4.36 7.55 -6.90
CA THR A 27 5.65 7.35 -6.23
C THR A 27 5.60 6.06 -5.43
N SER A 28 6.64 5.22 -5.52
CA SER A 28 6.74 4.01 -4.72
C SER A 28 6.87 4.33 -3.24
N ILE A 29 6.24 3.51 -2.41
CA ILE A 29 6.43 3.53 -0.96
C ILE A 29 7.59 2.60 -0.64
N SER A 30 8.45 3.02 0.29
CA SER A 30 9.54 2.17 0.75
C SER A 30 8.99 0.85 1.30
N ASN A 31 9.57 -0.27 0.87
CA ASN A 31 9.31 -1.59 1.43
C ASN A 31 10.30 -1.95 2.55
N GLN A 32 11.17 -1.02 2.96
CA GLN A 32 12.08 -1.25 4.07
C GLN A 32 11.27 -1.38 5.37
N GLN A 33 11.41 -2.52 6.04
CA GLN A 33 10.65 -2.84 7.27
C GLN A 33 9.13 -2.82 7.07
N ALA A 34 8.66 -3.06 5.83
CA ALA A 34 7.24 -3.22 5.55
C ALA A 34 6.69 -4.52 6.19
N PRO A 35 5.37 -4.58 6.44
CA PRO A 35 4.71 -5.84 6.80
C PRO A 35 4.91 -6.90 5.71
N GLU A 36 4.84 -8.18 6.09
CA GLU A 36 4.83 -9.28 5.12
C GLU A 36 3.73 -9.10 4.07
N SER A 37 3.98 -9.65 2.88
CA SER A 37 3.08 -9.58 1.74
C SER A 37 1.70 -10.13 2.08
N ARG A 38 0.65 -9.35 1.80
CA ARG A 38 -0.73 -9.67 2.20
C ARG A 38 -1.78 -9.11 1.25
N GLY A 39 -2.94 -9.76 1.25
CA GLY A 39 -4.13 -9.35 0.51
C GLY A 39 -5.36 -9.43 1.42
N GLY A 40 -6.44 -8.72 1.08
CA GLY A 40 -7.65 -8.72 1.91
C GLY A 40 -7.48 -8.05 3.29
N HIS A 41 -6.45 -7.22 3.46
CA HIS A 41 -6.22 -6.45 4.68
C HIS A 41 -7.25 -5.31 4.82
N THR A 42 -7.38 -4.77 6.03
CA THR A 42 -8.13 -3.53 6.27
C THR A 42 -7.17 -2.34 6.25
N ALA A 43 -7.62 -1.22 5.66
CA ALA A 43 -6.86 0.03 5.62
C ALA A 43 -7.73 1.23 6.02
N VAL A 44 -7.19 2.12 6.86
CA VAL A 44 -7.81 3.40 7.20
C VAL A 44 -6.82 4.55 7.09
N TRP A 45 -7.33 5.73 6.74
CA TRP A 45 -6.57 6.97 6.68
C TRP A 45 -6.91 7.85 7.88
N THR A 46 -5.90 8.29 8.63
CA THR A 46 -6.09 9.13 9.83
C THR A 46 -6.11 10.62 9.53
N GLY A 47 -5.78 11.03 8.30
CA GLY A 47 -5.47 12.42 7.94
C GLY A 47 -3.98 12.63 7.66
N ASN A 48 -3.12 11.85 8.31
CA ASN A 48 -1.66 11.94 8.17
C ASN A 48 -0.99 10.58 7.91
N GLU A 49 -1.62 9.49 8.33
CA GLU A 49 -1.06 8.14 8.28
C GLU A 49 -2.06 7.15 7.70
N MET A 50 -1.55 6.16 6.97
CA MET A 50 -2.32 4.99 6.55
C MET A 50 -1.99 3.85 7.51
N ILE A 51 -3.02 3.32 8.17
CA ILE A 51 -2.90 2.17 9.07
C ILE A 51 -3.46 0.94 8.35
N ILE A 52 -2.68 -0.14 8.33
CA ILE A 52 -3.01 -1.40 7.65
C ILE A 52 -2.87 -2.55 8.64
N TRP A 53 -3.87 -3.43 8.70
CA TRP A 53 -3.83 -4.59 9.60
C TRP A 53 -4.68 -5.76 9.09
N GLY A 54 -4.48 -6.92 9.72
CA GLY A 54 -5.04 -8.19 9.25
C GLY A 54 -4.51 -8.52 7.86
N GLY A 55 -5.19 -9.45 7.18
CA GLY A 55 -4.77 -9.96 5.87
C GLY A 55 -3.53 -10.83 5.96
#